data_AF-A0A418R757-F1
#
_entry.id   AF-A0A418R757-F1
#
_cell.length_a   1.000
_cell.length_b   1.000
_cell.length_c   1.000
_cell.angle_alpha   90.00
_cell.angle_beta   90.00
_cell.angle_gamma   90.00
#
_symmetry.space_group_name_H-M   'P 1'
#
loop_
_entity.id
_entity.type
_entity.pdbx_description
1 polymer ?
#
loop_
_entity_poly.entity_id
_entity_poly.type
_entity_poly.pdbx_seq_one_letter_code
_entity_poly.pdbx_strand_id
1 'polypeptide(L)'
;MPMPDSDTPFAATKKCPHCGLWTEWEQRPTDRCQHCGQVLEVRRAASDQQRQQQADAPLAPVLLIEIKPDDGPATRFFKHLIRGGQLAFAAIIAFLVWLVTVVAA
;
A
#
# COMPACT_ATOMS: atom_id res chain seq x y z
N MET A 1 12.71 -42.09 -5.15
CA MET A 1 13.47 -40.84 -4.90
C MET A 1 12.68 -40.03 -3.89
N PRO A 2 13.18 -39.84 -2.66
CA PRO A 2 12.53 -38.97 -1.68
C PRO A 2 12.63 -37.50 -2.14
N MET A 3 11.52 -36.77 -2.02
CA MET A 3 11.44 -35.33 -2.31
C MET A 3 12.09 -34.57 -1.14
N PRO A 4 12.85 -33.49 -1.38
CA PRO A 4 13.41 -32.69 -0.29
C PRO A 4 12.30 -31.97 0.49
N ASP A 5 12.39 -32.00 1.82
CA ASP A 5 11.46 -31.33 2.73
C ASP A 5 11.44 -29.81 2.49
N SER A 6 10.24 -29.27 2.30
CA SER A 6 9.96 -27.86 2.01
C SER A 6 10.22 -26.90 3.17
N ASP A 7 10.62 -27.40 4.33
CA ASP A 7 10.87 -26.63 5.56
C ASP A 7 12.33 -26.20 5.73
N THR A 8 13.19 -26.47 4.74
CA THR A 8 14.56 -25.94 4.76
C THR A 8 14.51 -24.48 4.31
N PRO A 9 14.74 -23.48 5.18
CA PRO A 9 14.78 -22.09 4.75
C PRO A 9 15.90 -21.96 3.71
N PHE A 10 15.59 -21.36 2.55
CA PHE A 10 16.62 -21.07 1.56
C PHE A 10 17.68 -20.18 2.22
N ALA A 11 18.88 -20.74 2.41
CA ALA A 11 20.01 -20.00 2.98
C ALA A 11 20.46 -18.94 1.98
N ALA A 12 19.91 -17.74 2.10
CA ALA A 12 20.38 -16.58 1.37
C ALA A 12 21.46 -15.87 2.19
N THR A 13 22.53 -15.47 1.53
CA THR A 13 23.60 -14.68 2.15
C THR A 13 23.73 -13.35 1.42
N LYS A 14 23.99 -12.28 2.16
CA LYS A 14 24.19 -10.96 1.58
C LYS A 14 25.46 -10.33 2.16
N LYS A 15 26.14 -9.52 1.34
CA LYS A 15 27.29 -8.73 1.78
C LYS A 15 26.82 -7.51 2.56
N CYS A 16 27.33 -7.32 3.77
CA CYS A 16 27.01 -6.16 4.60
C CYS A 16 27.62 -4.87 4.00
N PRO A 17 26.84 -3.80 3.81
CA PRO A 17 27.36 -2.53 3.28
C PRO A 17 28.25 -1.76 4.28
N HIS A 18 28.23 -2.12 5.57
CA HIS A 18 29.00 -1.43 6.62
C HIS A 18 30.37 -2.07 6.88
N CYS A 19 30.44 -3.39 7.01
CA CYS A 19 31.70 -4.11 7.31
C CYS A 19 32.25 -4.91 6.12
N GLY A 20 31.48 -5.06 5.04
CA GLY A 20 31.91 -5.79 3.83
C GLY A 20 31.93 -7.32 3.97
N LEU A 21 31.58 -7.88 5.13
CA LEU A 21 31.50 -9.32 5.35
C LEU A 21 30.17 -9.89 4.86
N TRP A 22 30.18 -11.17 4.47
CA TRP A 22 28.97 -11.92 4.14
C TRP A 22 28.29 -12.40 5.42
N THR A 23 26.96 -12.33 5.43
CA THR A 23 26.11 -12.57 6.59
C THR A 23 24.83 -13.27 6.10
N GLU A 24 24.25 -14.16 6.91
CA GLU A 24 22.98 -14.82 6.58
C GLU A 24 21.87 -13.77 6.51
N TRP A 25 20.95 -13.97 5.57
CA TRP A 25 19.93 -12.99 5.20
C TRP A 25 18.58 -13.67 5.00
N GLU A 26 17.61 -13.35 5.86
CA GLU A 26 16.24 -13.89 5.80
C GLU A 26 15.31 -13.00 4.95
N GLN A 27 15.87 -12.00 4.26
CA GLN A 27 15.15 -11.01 3.45
C GLN A 27 14.17 -10.13 4.25
N ARG A 28 14.36 -10.02 5.58
CA ARG A 28 13.55 -9.12 6.41
C ARG A 28 14.19 -7.73 6.44
N PRO A 29 13.39 -6.64 6.43
CA PRO A 29 13.91 -5.27 6.49
C PRO A 29 14.72 -4.97 7.77
N THR A 30 14.47 -5.75 8.83
CA THR A 30 15.09 -5.62 10.15
C THR A 30 16.33 -6.51 10.33
N ASP A 31 16.73 -7.26 9.31
CA ASP A 31 17.88 -8.18 9.41
C ASP A 31 19.15 -7.40 9.77
N ARG A 32 19.90 -7.95 10.73
CA ARG A 32 21.14 -7.36 11.25
C ARG A 32 22.34 -8.25 10.93
N CYS A 33 23.47 -7.62 10.70
CA CYS A 33 24.69 -8.35 10.37
C CYS A 33 25.20 -9.09 11.61
N GLN A 34 25.49 -10.38 11.49
CA GLN A 34 26.03 -11.18 12.60
C GLN A 34 27.42 -10.70 13.08
N HIS A 35 28.14 -9.95 12.23
CA HIS A 35 29.50 -9.46 12.54
C HIS A 35 29.52 -8.08 13.19
N CYS A 36 28.72 -7.13 12.69
CA CYS A 36 28.77 -5.73 13.14
C CYS A 36 27.45 -5.21 13.76
N GLY A 37 26.38 -6.00 13.74
CA GLY A 37 25.08 -5.65 14.34
C GLY A 37 24.26 -4.58 13.59
N GLN A 38 24.81 -4.01 12.50
CA GLN A 38 24.14 -3.01 11.68
C GLN A 38 23.06 -3.64 10.78
N VAL A 39 22.03 -2.86 10.46
CA VAL A 39 20.92 -3.29 9.58
C VAL A 39 21.43 -3.52 8.16
N LEU A 40 21.13 -4.68 7.56
CA LEU A 40 21.60 -5.04 6.21
C LEU A 40 20.94 -4.19 5.12
N GLU A 41 19.67 -3.83 5.28
CA GLU A 41 18.84 -3.18 4.25
C GLU A 41 18.32 -1.81 4.69
N VAL A 42 19.22 -0.88 5.03
CA VAL A 42 18.87 0.49 5.45
C VAL A 42 17.90 1.18 4.48
N ARG A 43 18.11 1.00 3.16
CA ARG A 43 17.26 1.62 2.13
C ARG A 43 15.85 1.03 2.07
N ARG A 44 15.71 -0.28 2.32
CA ARG A 44 14.40 -0.95 2.29
C ARG A 44 13.61 -0.64 3.54
N ALA A 45 14.26 -0.66 4.71
CA ALA A 45 13.66 -0.23 5.96
C ALA A 45 13.07 1.20 5.87
N ALA A 46 13.80 2.14 5.27
CA ALA A 46 13.31 3.51 5.05
C ALA A 46 12.11 3.57 4.09
N SER A 47 12.15 2.80 2.98
CA SER A 47 11.02 2.69 2.04
C SER A 47 9.78 2.09 2.71
N ASP A 48 9.96 1.04 3.51
CA ASP A 48 8.86 0.32 4.15
C ASP A 48 8.22 1.18 5.24
N GLN A 49 9.02 1.95 5.99
CA GLN A 49 8.53 2.94 6.93
C GLN A 49 7.72 4.04 6.23
N GLN A 50 8.15 4.51 5.06
CA GLN A 50 7.39 5.48 4.28
C GLN A 50 6.07 4.89 3.75
N ARG A 51 6.06 3.63 3.33
CA ARG A 51 4.82 2.94 2.93
C ARG A 51 3.87 2.74 4.10
N GLN A 52 4.39 2.39 5.28
CA GLN A 52 3.59 2.29 6.50
C GLN A 52 2.99 3.63 6.87
N GLN A 53 3.75 4.72 6.83
CA GLN A 53 3.22 6.06 7.05
C GLN A 53 2.11 6.46 6.07
N GLN A 54 2.18 6.00 4.82
CA GLN A 54 1.12 6.22 3.82
C GLN A 54 -0.10 5.32 4.06
N ALA A 55 0.10 4.10 4.55
CA ALA A 55 -0.97 3.16 4.89
C ALA A 55 -1.71 3.58 6.17
N ASP A 56 -0.98 4.11 7.15
CA ASP A 56 -1.48 4.62 8.42
C ASP A 56 -1.99 6.06 8.31
N ALA A 57 -1.73 6.74 7.18
CA ALA A 57 -2.33 8.03 6.91
C ALA A 57 -3.85 7.87 6.91
N PRO A 58 -4.59 8.74 7.62
CA PRO A 58 -6.04 8.65 7.65
C PRO A 58 -6.54 8.71 6.20
N LEU A 59 -7.25 7.66 5.79
CA LEU A 59 -7.91 7.61 4.49
C LEU A 59 -8.68 8.92 4.34
N ALA A 60 -8.33 9.71 3.33
CA ALA A 60 -8.97 11.00 3.08
C ALA A 60 -10.49 10.79 3.16
N PRO A 61 -11.21 11.59 3.97
CA PRO A 61 -12.59 11.32 4.34
C PRO A 61 -13.44 11.33 3.08
N VAL A 62 -13.71 10.13 2.57
CA VAL A 62 -14.45 9.84 1.35
C VAL A 62 -13.71 10.29 0.09
N LEU A 63 -13.76 9.44 -0.92
CA LEU A 63 -13.26 9.60 -2.30
C LEU A 63 -13.96 10.74 -3.07
N LEU A 64 -14.39 11.78 -2.37
CA LEU A 64 -15.05 12.98 -2.86
C LEU A 64 -13.98 14.05 -3.02
N ILE A 65 -13.87 14.59 -4.24
CA ILE A 65 -12.97 15.70 -4.54
C ILE A 65 -13.19 16.81 -3.51
N GLU A 66 -12.14 17.09 -2.73
CA GLU A 66 -12.16 18.15 -1.74
C GLU A 66 -12.26 19.50 -2.45
N ILE A 67 -13.34 20.23 -2.15
CA ILE A 67 -13.60 21.57 -2.68
C ILE A 67 -13.05 22.54 -1.65
N LYS A 68 -11.89 23.16 -1.93
CA LYS A 68 -11.29 24.13 -1.02
C LYS A 68 -12.03 25.47 -1.16
N PRO A 69 -12.21 26.23 -0.06
CA PRO A 69 -12.88 27.53 -0.11
C PRO A 69 -12.09 28.60 -0.89
N ASP A 70 -10.80 28.36 -1.14
CA ASP A 70 -9.88 29.22 -1.93
C ASP A 70 -9.91 28.92 -3.44
N ASP A 71 -10.71 27.91 -3.87
CA ASP A 71 -10.87 27.62 -5.29
C ASP A 71 -11.67 28.76 -5.96
N GLY A 72 -11.16 29.26 -7.10
CA GLY A 72 -11.88 30.25 -7.91
C GLY A 72 -13.31 29.82 -8.28
N PRO A 73 -14.22 30.77 -8.56
CA PRO A 73 -15.64 30.49 -8.73
C PRO A 73 -15.93 29.48 -9.86
N ALA A 74 -15.18 29.53 -10.96
CA ALA A 74 -15.29 28.57 -12.05
C ALA A 74 -14.83 27.16 -11.64
N THR A 75 -13.68 27.03 -10.97
CA THR A 75 -13.17 25.74 -10.50
C THR A 75 -14.09 25.09 -9.45
N ARG A 76 -14.74 25.90 -8.61
CA ARG A 76 -15.71 25.42 -7.62
C ARG A 76 -16.97 24.86 -8.28
N PHE A 77 -17.47 25.49 -9.34
CA PHE A 77 -18.63 25.00 -10.10
C PHE A 77 -18.35 23.64 -10.76
N PHE A 78 -17.23 23.50 -11.46
CA PHE A 78 -16.86 22.23 -12.09
C PHE A 78 -16.66 21.10 -11.08
N LYS A 79 -16.01 21.37 -9.94
CA LYS A 79 -15.87 20.38 -8.87
C LYS A 79 -17.22 19.94 -8.30
N HIS A 80 -18.18 20.85 -8.17
CA HIS A 80 -19.53 20.51 -7.71
C HIS A 80 -20.29 19.65 -8.74
N LEU A 81 -20.15 19.96 -10.04
CA LEU A 81 -20.74 19.17 -11.11
C LEU A 81 -20.20 17.74 -11.14
N ILE A 82 -18.88 17.58 -11.01
CA ILE A 82 -18.22 16.26 -10.96
C ILE A 82 -18.67 15.49 -9.71
N ARG A 83 -18.73 16.15 -8.55
CA ARG A 83 -19.20 15.54 -7.30
C ARG A 83 -20.66 15.08 -7.39
N GLY A 84 -21.52 15.88 -8.02
CA GLY A 84 -22.90 15.49 -8.32
C GLY A 84 -22.97 14.27 -9.24
N GLY A 85 -22.15 14.25 -10.29
CA GLY A 85 -22.06 13.11 -11.22
C GLY A 85 -21.61 11.81 -10.54
N GLN A 86 -20.61 11.87 -9.65
CA GLN A 86 -20.15 10.71 -8.87
C GLN A 86 -21.26 10.11 -8.00
N LEU A 87 -22.03 10.96 -7.31
CA LEU A 87 -23.15 10.52 -6.48
C LEU A 87 -24.28 9.91 -7.32
N ALA A 88 -24.63 10.54 -8.44
CA ALA A 88 -25.65 10.03 -9.36
C ALA A 88 -25.24 8.67 -9.93
N PHE A 89 -23.98 8.52 -10.36
CA PHE A 89 -23.46 7.26 -10.87
C PHE A 89 -23.48 6.15 -9.79
N ALA A 90 -23.00 6.44 -8.58
CA ALA A 90 -23.03 5.49 -7.48
C ALA A 90 -24.46 5.05 -7.14
N ALA A 91 -25.43 5.98 -7.15
CA ALA A 91 -26.83 5.68 -6.93
C ALA A 91 -27.42 4.78 -8.03
N ILE A 92 -27.10 5.04 -9.30
CA ILE A 92 -27.54 4.21 -10.44
C ILE A 92 -26.98 2.80 -10.31
N ILE A 93 -25.68 2.66 -10.05
CA ILE A 93 -25.05 1.32 -9.90
C ILE A 93 -25.66 0.58 -8.71
N ALA A 94 -25.83 1.23 -7.55
CA ALA A 94 -26.47 0.63 -6.39
C ALA A 94 -27.90 0.16 -6.69
N PHE A 95 -28.67 0.97 -7.43
CA PHE A 95 -30.02 0.61 -7.88
C PHE A 95 -30.01 -0.60 -8.82
N LEU A 96 -29.11 -0.64 -9.81
CA LEU A 96 -29.00 -1.77 -10.73
C LEU A 96 -28.61 -3.06 -10.00
N VAL A 97 -27.65 -2.99 -9.08
CA VAL A 97 -27.25 -4.15 -8.26
C VAL A 97 -28.42 -4.65 -7.41
N TRP A 98 -29.15 -3.74 -6.76
CA TRP A 98 -30.35 -4.09 -6.00
C TRP A 98 -31.41 -4.74 -6.90
N LEU A 99 -31.68 -4.17 -8.07
CA LEU A 99 -32.66 -4.70 -9.02
C LEU A 99 -32.31 -6.12 -9.46
N VAL A 100 -31.06 -6.35 -9.85
CA VAL A 100 -30.58 -7.69 -10.23
C VAL A 100 -30.69 -8.67 -9.06
N THR A 101 -30.35 -8.23 -7.84
CA THR A 101 -30.46 -9.06 -6.64
C THR A 101 -31.90 -9.46 -6.35
N VAL A 102 -32.85 -8.54 -6.48
CA VAL A 102 -34.29 -8.83 -6.28
C VAL A 102 -34.84 -9.75 -7.36
N VAL A 103 -34.42 -9.57 -8.62
CA VAL A 103 -34.88 -10.43 -9.73
C VAL A 103 -34.29 -11.84 -9.66
N ALA A 104 -33.09 -11.99 -9.13
CA ALA A 104 -32.41 -13.28 -8.99
C ALA A 104 -32.80 -14.07 -7.72
N ALA A 105 -33.50 -13.44 -6.77
CA ALA A 105 -33.98 -14.04 -5.53
C ALA A 105 -35.34 -14.73 -5.71
#